data_AF-A0A7V8SW90-F1
#
_entry.id   AF-A0A7V8SW90-F1
#
_cell.length_a   1.000
_cell.length_b   1.000
_cell.length_c   1.000
_cell.angle_alpha   90.00
_cell.angle_beta   90.00
_cell.angle_gamma   90.00
#
_symmetry.space_group_name_H-M   'P 1'
#
loop_
_entity.id
_entity.type
_entity.pdbx_description
1 polymer ?
#
loop_
_entity_poly.entity_id
_entity_poly.type
_entity_poly.pdbx_seq_one_letter_code
_entity_poly.pdbx_strand_id
1 'polypeptide(L)'
;MVSGGTYGTEEIIHGAGYGRGILILLFLPVFWSLPTAFMIGELSSALPAEGGYYAWVRRGLGNFWGFQEAWLSLAASIFDMAIYPTLFVFYLRQMSPWFGVGN
;
A
#
# COMPACT_ATOMS: atom_id res chain seq x y z
N MET A 1 5.70 -3.13 -3.25
CA MET A 1 5.11 -2.41 -4.39
C MET A 1 4.21 -1.34 -3.82
N VAL A 2 4.55 -0.07 -3.98
CA VAL A 2 3.66 1.04 -3.63
C VAL A 2 3.85 2.07 -4.73
N SER A 3 2.81 2.23 -5.56
CA SER A 3 2.56 3.52 -6.16
C SER A 3 1.69 4.25 -5.16
N GLY A 4 2.30 5.01 -4.26
CA GLY A 4 1.60 5.94 -3.36
C GLY A 4 1.09 7.16 -4.12
N GLY A 5 0.70 6.99 -5.39
CA GLY A 5 0.05 8.01 -6.19
C GLY A 5 -1.33 8.31 -5.64
N THR A 6 -1.98 9.32 -6.23
CA THR A 6 -3.23 9.96 -5.76
C THR A 6 -4.37 9.04 -5.35
N TYR A 7 -4.36 7.75 -5.67
CA TYR A 7 -5.40 6.78 -5.30
C TYR A 7 -5.81 6.88 -3.82
N GLY A 8 -7.10 7.14 -3.60
CA GLY A 8 -7.70 7.31 -2.27
C GLY A 8 -7.57 8.73 -1.69
N THR A 9 -6.69 9.57 -2.24
CA THR A 9 -6.55 10.97 -1.80
C THR A 9 -7.76 11.80 -2.21
N GLU A 10 -8.34 11.55 -3.39
CA GLU A 10 -9.56 12.21 -3.83
C GLU A 10 -10.76 11.87 -2.94
N GLU A 11 -10.89 10.61 -2.51
CA GLU A 11 -11.92 10.19 -1.57
C GLU A 11 -11.73 10.81 -0.18
N ILE A 12 -10.48 10.90 0.30
CA ILE A 12 -10.13 11.55 1.56
C ILE A 12 -10.51 13.04 1.52
N ILE A 13 -10.19 13.74 0.43
CA ILE A 13 -10.50 15.17 0.27
C ILE A 13 -12.01 15.38 0.09
N HIS A 14 -12.69 14.53 -0.69
CA HIS A 14 -14.13 14.62 -0.91
C HIS A 14 -14.94 14.32 0.37
N GLY A 15 -14.47 13.38 1.21
CA GLY A 15 -15.13 13.01 2.45
C GLY A 15 -14.81 13.94 3.64
N ALA A 16 -13.54 14.29 3.84
CA ALA A 16 -13.09 15.04 5.02
C ALA A 16 -12.98 16.57 4.77
N GLY A 17 -13.02 17.01 3.52
CA GLY A 17 -12.75 18.39 3.10
C GLY A 17 -11.25 18.72 3.05
N TYR A 18 -10.90 19.77 2.30
CA TYR A 18 -9.51 20.13 2.01
C TYR A 18 -8.61 20.31 3.25
N GLY A 19 -9.10 21.01 4.28
CA GLY A 19 -8.31 21.29 5.48
C GLY A 19 -7.96 20.02 6.28
N ARG A 20 -8.93 19.11 6.47
CA ARG A 20 -8.70 17.85 7.18
C ARG A 20 -7.95 16.83 6.32
N GLY A 21 -8.18 16.83 5.01
CA GLY A 21 -7.44 16.00 4.07
C GLY A 21 -5.93 16.28 4.12
N ILE A 22 -5.52 17.56 4.11
CA ILE A 22 -4.11 17.95 4.24
C ILE A 22 -3.53 17.48 5.59
N LEU A 23 -4.27 17.63 6.69
CA LEU A 23 -3.80 17.16 7.99
C LEU A 23 -3.59 15.64 7.99
N ILE A 24 -4.50 14.86 7.41
CA ILE A 24 -4.34 13.40 7.27
C ILE A 24 -3.10 13.08 6.44
N LEU A 25 -2.91 13.76 5.30
CA LEU A 25 -1.75 13.56 4.42
C LEU A 25 -0.41 13.91 5.10
N LEU A 26 -0.40 14.83 6.07
CA LEU A 26 0.80 15.18 6.84
C LEU A 26 1.03 14.25 8.04
N PHE A 27 -0.03 13.88 8.76
CA PHE A 27 0.10 13.06 9.96
C PHE A 27 0.30 11.58 9.65
N LEU A 28 -0.37 11.05 8.63
CA LEU A 28 -0.26 9.64 8.24
C LEU A 28 1.20 9.20 7.98
N PRO A 29 2.01 9.89 7.16
CA PRO A 29 3.39 9.49 6.94
C PRO A 29 4.24 9.61 8.21
N VAL A 30 3.95 10.58 9.09
CA VAL A 30 4.72 10.79 10.32
C VAL A 30 4.45 9.69 11.35
N PHE A 31 3.20 9.30 11.53
CA PHE A 31 2.82 8.31 12.54
C PHE A 31 2.89 6.87 12.05
N TRP A 32 2.77 6.63 10.75
CA TRP A 32 2.75 5.28 10.18
C TRP A 32 4.00 4.98 9.37
N SER A 33 4.29 5.78 8.34
CA SER A 33 5.38 5.49 7.41
C SER A 33 6.76 5.67 8.03
N LEU A 34 6.98 6.71 8.85
CA LEU A 34 8.27 6.96 9.51
C LEU A 34 8.69 5.83 10.45
N PRO A 35 7.86 5.41 11.44
CA PRO A 35 8.21 4.28 12.30
C PRO A 35 8.43 2.99 11.52
N THR A 36 7.62 2.75 10.50
CA THR A 36 7.74 1.56 9.64
C THR A 36 9.06 1.57 8.86
N ALA A 37 9.45 2.72 8.30
CA ALA A 37 10.72 2.87 7.57
C ALA A 37 11.94 2.65 8.47
N PHE A 38 11.93 3.20 9.70
CA PHE A 38 13.00 2.95 10.66
C PHE A 38 13.05 1.48 11.08
N MET A 39 11.91 0.85 11.38
CA MET A 39 11.85 -0.57 11.74
C MET A 39 12.40 -1.47 10.63
N ILE A 40 12.01 -1.22 9.38
CA ILE A 40 12.52 -1.96 8.21
C ILE A 40 14.01 -1.71 8.02
N GLY A 41 14.47 -0.46 8.19
CA GLY A 41 15.90 -0.11 8.12
C GLY A 41 16.74 -0.92 9.11
N GLU A 42 16.35 -0.92 10.38
CA GLU A 42 17.01 -1.68 11.45
C GLU A 42 17.00 -3.19 11.14
N LEU A 43 15.85 -3.76 10.81
CA LEU A 43 15.71 -5.20 10.50
C LEU A 43 16.51 -5.61 9.26
N SER A 44 16.53 -4.77 8.22
CA SER A 44 17.27 -5.04 6.99
C SER A 44 18.79 -5.06 7.21
N SER A 45 19.29 -4.21 8.11
CA SER A 45 20.71 -4.18 8.46
C SER A 45 21.11 -5.29 9.44
N ALA A 46 20.26 -5.60 10.42
CA ALA A 46 20.53 -6.59 11.45
C ALA A 46 20.36 -8.04 10.96
N LEU A 47 19.44 -8.27 10.02
CA LEU A 47 19.08 -9.59 9.48
C LEU A 47 19.01 -9.52 7.95
N PRO A 48 20.17 -9.52 7.25
CA PRO A 48 20.25 -9.56 5.80
C PRO A 48 19.94 -10.97 5.28
N ALA A 49 18.74 -11.47 5.55
CA ALA A 49 18.25 -12.74 5.04
C ALA A 49 17.51 -12.53 3.71
N GLU A 50 17.76 -13.39 2.73
CA GLU A 50 17.12 -13.28 1.40
C GLU A 50 15.57 -13.35 1.45
N GLY A 51 15.00 -13.89 2.54
CA GLY A 51 13.55 -13.98 2.74
C GLY A 51 12.88 -12.71 3.25
N GLY A 52 13.59 -11.61 3.50
CA GLY A 52 13.01 -10.32 3.93
C GLY A 52 12.04 -10.44 5.11
N TYR A 53 10.84 -9.85 4.98
CA TYR A 53 9.80 -9.81 6.02
C TYR A 53 9.42 -11.21 6.54
N TYR A 54 9.32 -12.19 5.65
CA TYR A 54 9.03 -13.59 6.02
C TYR A 54 10.12 -14.16 6.93
N ALA A 55 11.39 -13.92 6.60
CA ALA A 55 12.51 -14.37 7.41
C ALA A 55 12.54 -13.68 8.79
N TRP A 56 12.21 -12.38 8.85
CA TRP A 56 12.15 -11.62 10.09
C TRP A 56 11.03 -12.13 11.02
N VAL A 57 9.82 -12.30 10.50
CA VAL A 57 8.67 -12.80 11.27
C VAL A 57 8.89 -14.23 11.72
N ARG A 58 9.42 -15.09 10.84
CA ARG A 58 9.75 -16.47 11.20
C ARG A 58 10.82 -16.55 12.31
N ARG A 59 11.80 -15.63 12.30
CA ARG A 59 12.85 -15.54 13.34
C ARG A 59 12.29 -15.08 14.69
N GLY A 60 11.39 -14.10 14.70
CA GLY A 60 10.87 -13.49 15.93
C GLY A 60 9.64 -14.19 16.53
N LEU A 61 8.70 -14.64 15.69
CA LEU A 61 7.40 -15.18 16.09
C LEU A 61 7.23 -16.67 15.76
N GLY A 62 8.17 -17.26 15.01
CA GLY A 62 8.17 -18.68 14.67
C GLY A 62 7.47 -19.02 13.35
N ASN A 63 7.44 -20.31 13.01
CA ASN A 63 7.03 -20.79 11.69
C ASN A 63 5.56 -20.49 11.34
N PHE A 64 4.64 -20.58 12.31
CA PHE A 64 3.21 -20.32 12.07
C PHE A 64 2.97 -18.87 11.61
N TRP A 65 3.54 -17.91 12.33
CA TRP A 65 3.41 -16.49 12.01
C TRP A 65 4.18 -16.11 10.75
N GLY A 66 5.31 -16.75 10.46
CA GLY A 66 5.99 -16.60 9.18
C GLY A 66 5.11 -17.02 8.01
N PHE A 67 4.41 -18.15 8.11
CA PHE A 67 3.45 -18.56 7.06
C PHE A 67 2.29 -17.57 6.92
N GLN A 68 1.74 -17.08 8.03
CA GLN A 68 0.67 -16.07 8.00
C GLN A 68 1.13 -14.77 7.32
N GLU A 69 2.33 -14.28 7.60
CA GLU A 69 2.88 -13.09 6.94
C GLU A 69 3.01 -13.32 5.43
N ALA A 70 3.60 -14.44 4.99
CA ALA A 70 3.74 -14.74 3.57
C ALA A 70 2.38 -14.84 2.87
N TRP A 71 1.39 -15.45 3.54
CA TRP A 71 0.03 -15.57 2.99
C TRP A 71 -0.69 -14.23 2.88
N LEU A 72 -0.61 -13.38 3.92
CA LEU A 72 -1.18 -12.04 3.90
C LEU A 72 -0.50 -11.15 2.86
N SER A 73 0.82 -11.22 2.74
CA SER A 73 1.59 -10.48 1.73
C SER A 73 1.25 -10.92 0.31
N LEU A 74 1.02 -12.22 0.09
CA LEU A 74 0.53 -12.74 -1.20
C LEU A 74 -0.88 -12.22 -1.50
N ALA A 75 -1.81 -12.34 -0.55
CA ALA A 75 -3.18 -11.86 -0.71
C ALA A 75 -3.20 -10.36 -1.03
N ALA A 76 -2.48 -9.55 -0.25
CA ALA A 76 -2.33 -8.12 -0.49
C ALA A 76 -1.79 -7.82 -1.90
N SER A 77 -0.77 -8.57 -2.35
CA SER A 77 -0.20 -8.41 -3.69
C SER A 77 -1.20 -8.69 -4.81
N ILE A 78 -2.07 -9.69 -4.64
CA ILE A 78 -3.13 -10.01 -5.62
C ILE A 78 -4.14 -8.86 -5.72
N PHE A 79 -4.58 -8.33 -4.58
CA PHE A 79 -5.52 -7.20 -4.57
C PHE A 79 -4.87 -5.93 -5.14
N ASP A 80 -3.62 -5.64 -4.76
CA ASP A 80 -2.87 -4.50 -5.32
C ASP A 80 -2.79 -4.60 -6.85
N MET A 81 -2.42 -5.76 -7.38
CA MET A 81 -2.35 -6.01 -8.82
C MET A 81 -3.71 -5.84 -9.52
N ALA A 82 -4.83 -6.16 -8.86
CA ALA A 82 -6.17 -6.01 -9.41
C ALA A 82 -6.69 -4.56 -9.38
N ILE A 83 -6.22 -3.75 -8.44
CA ILE A 83 -6.63 -2.35 -8.27
C ILE A 83 -6.03 -1.46 -9.37
N TYR A 84 -4.80 -1.68 -9.81
CA TYR A 84 -4.17 -0.80 -10.81
C TYR A 84 -4.88 -0.77 -12.18
N PRO A 85 -5.25 -1.92 -12.80
CA PRO A 85 -5.97 -1.91 -14.08
C PRO A 85 -7.37 -1.31 -13.96
N THR A 86 -8.06 -1.56 -12.84
CA THR A 86 -9.40 -1.00 -12.61
C THR A 86 -9.34 0.52 -12.48
N LEU A 87 -8.35 1.06 -11.77
CA LEU A 87 -8.13 2.50 -11.70
C LEU A 87 -7.76 3.11 -13.04
N PHE A 88 -6.88 2.45 -13.79
CA PHE A 88 -6.50 2.91 -15.12
C PHE A 88 -7.72 3.07 -16.03
N VAL A 89 -8.60 2.07 -16.07
CA VAL A 89 -9.85 2.13 -16.85
C VAL A 89 -10.79 3.21 -16.32
N PHE A 90 -10.91 3.37 -15.00
CA PHE A 90 -11.74 4.40 -14.38
C PHE A 90 -11.29 5.81 -14.78
N TYR A 91 -10.01 6.14 -14.61
CA TYR A 91 -9.47 7.44 -15.00
C TYR A 91 -9.50 7.64 -16.53
N LEU A 92 -9.28 6.59 -17.33
CA LEU A 92 -9.36 6.67 -18.80
C LEU A 92 -10.77 7.06 -19.28
N ARG A 93 -11.81 6.48 -18.67
CA ARG A 93 -13.22 6.84 -18.94
C ARG A 93 -13.53 8.29 -18.57
N GLN A 94 -12.91 8.80 -17.51
CA GLN A 94 -13.09 10.19 -17.08
C GLN A 94 -12.38 11.19 -18.00
N MET A 95 -11.20 10.85 -18.53
CA MET A 95 -10.44 11.70 -19.45
C MET A 95 -11.03 11.74 -20.87
N SER A 96 -11.57 10.63 -21.37
CA SER A 96 -12.21 10.56 -22.69
C SER A 96 -13.51 9.77 -22.60
N PRO A 97 -14.68 10.46 -22.60
CA PRO A 97 -15.99 9.81 -22.52
C PRO A 97 -16.27 8.82 -23.66
N TRP A 98 -15.50 8.89 -24.74
CA TRP A 98 -15.59 8.01 -25.91
C TRP A 98 -15.27 6.55 -25.59
N PHE A 99 -14.47 6.27 -24.55
CA PHE A 99 -14.22 4.90 -24.06
C PHE A 99 -15.29 4.39 -23.07
N GLY A 100 -16.23 5.24 -22.67
CA GLY A 100 -17.36 4.89 -21.79
C GLY A 100 -18.66 4.59 -22.56
N VAL A 101 -18.76 5.02 -23.81
CA VAL A 101 -19.86 4.69 -24.71
C VAL A 101 -19.51 3.39 -25.42
N GLY A 102 -20.26 2.34 -25.13
CA GLY A 102 -19.96 0.97 -25.54
C GLY A 102 -19.72 0.81 -27.04
N ASN A 103 -18.76 -0.05 -27.37
CA ASN A 103 -19.00 -1.10 -28.34
C ASN A 103 -19.25 -2.39 -27.55
#